data_AF-A0A7T3KUG1-F1
#
_entry.id   AF-A0A7T3KUG1-F1
#
_cell.length_a   1.000
_cell.length_b   1.000
_cell.length_c   1.000
_cell.angle_alpha   90.00
_cell.angle_beta   90.00
_cell.angle_gamma   90.00
#
_symmetry.space_group_name_H-M   'P 1'
#
loop_
_entity.id
_entity.type
_entity.pdbx_description
1 polymer ?
#
loop_
_entity_poly.entity_id
_entity_poly.type
_entity_poly.pdbx_seq_one_letter_code
_entity_poly.pdbx_strand_id
1 'polypeptide(L)'
;MSDAEEVPVGDGAAAEDGRGLYVESPIIMTTVRIITPFVFTLGLFVMFHGADSSGGGFQGGVIVGTVVLMLAIAFGIETTRDWVGPRLAVALVGLGVLAFLLTGIGSVLLGGGFLEYEVYPVPHAIKYGIEFVELAIGLVVSGIVTGLFFVIAAGMADDGSDLA
;
A
#
# COMPACT_ATOMS: atom_id res chain seq x y z
N MET A 1 68.79 24.70 6.42
CA MET A 1 67.59 25.55 6.33
C MET A 1 67.34 25.80 4.85
N SER A 2 66.46 24.99 4.28
CA SER A 2 65.90 25.15 2.93
C SER A 2 64.67 24.24 2.90
N ASP A 3 63.54 24.92 2.99
CA ASP A 3 62.30 24.67 2.25
C ASP A 3 61.56 23.35 2.50
N ALA A 4 60.61 23.45 3.44
CA ALA A 4 59.52 22.50 3.61
C ALA A 4 58.60 22.58 2.39
N GLU A 5 58.34 21.42 1.80
CA GLU A 5 57.42 21.22 0.69
C GLU A 5 55.98 21.51 1.18
N GLU A 6 55.40 22.62 0.74
CA GLU A 6 54.01 22.97 1.02
C GLU A 6 53.08 22.00 0.26
N VAL A 7 52.34 21.19 1.02
CA VAL A 7 51.24 20.38 0.51
C VAL A 7 50.09 21.32 0.14
N PRO A 8 49.59 21.32 -1.12
CA PRO A 8 48.47 22.17 -1.48
C PRO A 8 47.20 21.58 -0.87
N VAL A 9 46.63 22.29 0.11
CA VAL A 9 45.28 22.04 0.62
C VAL A 9 44.30 22.58 -0.43
N GLY A 10 43.79 21.67 -1.27
CA GLY A 10 42.69 21.96 -2.17
C GLY A 10 41.39 22.14 -1.38
N ASP A 11 41.01 23.38 -1.15
CA ASP A 11 39.65 23.78 -0.81
C ASP A 11 38.84 23.87 -2.10
N GLY A 12 37.73 23.13 -2.19
CA GLY A 12 36.97 23.05 -3.41
C GLY A 12 35.93 21.94 -3.42
N ALA A 13 34.81 22.23 -2.75
CA ALA A 13 33.51 21.61 -2.96
C ALA A 13 33.47 20.08 -2.81
N ALA A 14 33.31 19.64 -1.55
CA ALA A 14 32.48 18.47 -1.30
C ALA A 14 31.17 18.68 -2.06
N ALA A 15 30.99 17.93 -3.14
CA ALA A 15 29.67 17.74 -3.71
C ALA A 15 28.81 17.22 -2.55
N GLU A 16 27.96 18.09 -2.01
CA GLU A 16 26.86 17.68 -1.15
C GLU A 16 25.99 16.78 -2.02
N ASP A 17 26.35 15.52 -1.98
CA ASP A 17 25.59 14.46 -2.59
C ASP A 17 24.26 14.43 -1.86
N GLY A 18 23.21 14.89 -2.54
CA GLY A 18 21.82 14.81 -2.09
C GLY A 18 21.30 13.37 -2.00
N ARG A 19 22.16 12.42 -1.61
CA ARG A 19 21.80 11.06 -1.21
C ARG A 19 21.05 11.16 0.11
N GLY A 20 19.75 10.96 -0.01
CA GLY A 20 18.74 11.33 0.98
C GLY A 20 18.98 10.81 2.39
N LEU A 21 18.18 11.38 3.30
CA LEU A 21 18.11 11.13 4.75
C LEU A 21 17.80 9.67 5.16
N TYR A 22 17.93 8.70 4.25
CA TYR A 22 17.79 7.27 4.54
C TYR A 22 19.10 6.73 5.10
N VAL A 23 19.17 6.60 6.43
CA VAL A 23 20.17 5.77 7.07
C VAL A 23 19.65 4.33 7.08
N GLU A 24 20.25 3.47 6.26
CA GLU A 24 19.97 2.04 6.28
C GLU A 24 20.23 1.49 7.69
N SER A 25 19.16 1.05 8.37
CA SER A 25 19.26 0.44 9.69
C SER A 25 19.04 -1.07 9.58
N PRO A 26 20.08 -1.90 9.80
CA PRO A 26 19.95 -3.35 9.75
C PRO A 26 18.89 -3.89 10.73
N ILE A 27 18.70 -3.20 11.85
CA ILE A 27 17.68 -3.55 12.85
C ILE A 27 16.28 -3.33 12.25
N ILE A 28 16.00 -2.15 11.71
CA ILE A 28 14.69 -1.82 11.12
C ILE A 28 14.37 -2.76 9.94
N MET A 29 15.32 -2.95 9.03
CA MET A 29 15.16 -3.85 7.89
C MET A 29 14.85 -5.28 8.32
N THR A 30 15.59 -5.82 9.30
CA THR A 30 15.37 -7.18 9.81
C THR A 30 14.02 -7.30 10.50
N THR A 31 13.67 -6.33 11.34
CA THR A 31 12.37 -6.30 12.05
C THR A 31 11.21 -6.25 11.08
N VAL A 32 11.23 -5.35 10.08
CA VAL A 32 10.16 -5.25 9.08
C VAL A 32 10.06 -6.54 8.29
N ARG A 33 11.18 -7.12 7.83
CA ARG A 33 11.18 -8.39 7.08
C ARG A 33 10.51 -9.54 7.83
N ILE A 34 10.70 -9.61 9.15
CA ILE A 34 10.08 -10.64 10.00
C ILE A 34 8.61 -10.33 10.28
N ILE A 35 8.26 -9.08 10.58
CA ILE A 35 6.92 -8.69 11.04
C ILE A 35 5.92 -8.55 9.88
N THR A 36 6.35 -8.10 8.71
CA THR A 36 5.50 -7.91 7.52
C THR A 36 4.55 -9.07 7.23
N PRO A 37 4.97 -10.36 7.16
CA PRO A 37 4.03 -11.46 6.89
C PRO A 37 2.95 -11.61 7.97
N PHE A 38 3.26 -11.31 9.23
CA PHE A 38 2.28 -11.36 10.32
C PHE A 38 1.26 -10.22 10.23
N VAL A 39 1.72 -9.00 9.94
CA VAL A 39 0.83 -7.83 9.75
C VAL A 39 -0.07 -8.04 8.53
N PHE A 40 0.48 -8.55 7.43
CA PHE A 40 -0.30 -8.88 6.24
C PHE A 40 -1.36 -9.94 6.55
N THR A 41 -0.97 -11.02 7.23
CA THR A 41 -1.90 -12.10 7.61
C THR A 41 -2.97 -11.61 8.59
N LEU A 42 -2.61 -10.72 9.52
CA LEU A 42 -3.58 -10.08 10.42
C LEU A 42 -4.60 -9.25 9.63
N GLY A 43 -4.14 -8.46 8.66
CA GLY A 43 -5.03 -7.70 7.78
C GLY A 43 -5.99 -8.60 7.00
N LEU A 44 -5.50 -9.70 6.45
CA LEU A 44 -6.35 -10.72 5.81
C LEU A 44 -7.35 -11.32 6.81
N PHE A 45 -6.90 -11.73 8.00
CA PHE A 45 -7.76 -12.31 9.03
C PHE A 45 -8.91 -11.37 9.40
N VAL A 46 -8.64 -10.06 9.58
CA VAL A 46 -9.65 -9.04 9.88
C VAL A 46 -10.66 -8.89 8.74
N MET A 47 -10.25 -9.03 7.48
CA MET A 47 -11.18 -8.98 6.34
C MET A 47 -12.04 -10.23 6.23
N PHE A 48 -11.47 -11.42 6.48
CA PHE A 48 -12.21 -12.69 6.38
C PHE A 48 -13.18 -12.92 7.55
N HIS A 49 -13.09 -12.16 8.65
CA HIS A 49 -13.93 -12.33 9.84
C HIS A 49 -14.75 -11.09 10.19
N GLY A 50 -14.94 -10.14 9.25
CA GLY A 50 -15.70 -8.92 9.54
C GLY A 50 -17.20 -9.16 9.74
N ALA A 51 -17.76 -10.21 9.16
CA ALA A 51 -19.16 -10.60 9.40
C ALA A 51 -19.42 -11.08 10.85
N ASP A 52 -18.42 -11.68 11.52
CA ASP A 52 -18.57 -12.27 12.86
C ASP A 52 -17.93 -11.40 13.98
N SER A 53 -17.17 -10.35 13.65
CA SER A 53 -16.36 -9.61 14.61
C SER A 53 -16.35 -8.10 14.35
N SER A 54 -15.88 -7.31 15.32
CA SER A 54 -15.61 -5.89 15.10
C SER A 54 -14.41 -5.76 14.17
N GLY A 55 -14.63 -5.33 12.93
CA GLY A 55 -13.60 -5.40 11.90
C GLY A 55 -14.15 -5.14 10.50
N GLY A 56 -13.54 -5.79 9.50
CA GLY A 56 -14.04 -5.85 8.13
C GLY A 56 -13.07 -5.29 7.09
N GLY A 57 -13.63 -5.10 5.89
CA GLY A 57 -12.88 -4.74 4.68
C GLY A 57 -12.05 -3.48 4.82
N PHE A 58 -12.63 -2.42 5.38
CA PHE A 58 -11.93 -1.14 5.52
C PHE A 58 -10.70 -1.26 6.43
N GLN A 59 -10.87 -1.77 7.65
CA GLN A 59 -9.79 -1.84 8.64
C GLN A 59 -8.70 -2.81 8.19
N GLY A 60 -9.09 -4.00 7.71
CA GLY A 60 -8.14 -4.98 7.19
C GLY A 60 -7.40 -4.49 5.94
N GLY A 61 -8.08 -3.77 5.05
CA GLY A 61 -7.46 -3.10 3.90
C GLY A 61 -6.44 -2.05 4.29
N VAL A 62 -6.69 -1.25 5.33
CA VAL A 62 -5.70 -0.29 5.88
C VAL A 62 -4.47 -1.02 6.46
N ILE A 63 -4.68 -2.11 7.20
CA ILE A 63 -3.58 -2.93 7.74
C ILE A 63 -2.72 -3.48 6.60
N VAL A 64 -3.34 -4.04 5.55
CA VAL A 64 -2.62 -4.52 4.36
C VAL A 64 -1.90 -3.38 3.64
N GLY A 65 -2.54 -2.22 3.47
CA GLY A 65 -1.89 -1.03 2.88
C GLY A 65 -0.65 -0.60 3.68
N THR A 66 -0.71 -0.67 5.01
CA THR A 66 0.40 -0.30 5.92
C THR A 66 1.62 -1.20 5.72
N VAL A 67 1.45 -2.44 5.26
CA VAL A 67 2.59 -3.30 4.90
C VAL A 67 3.48 -2.63 3.85
N VAL A 68 2.88 -1.95 2.86
CA VAL A 68 3.65 -1.23 1.83
C VAL A 68 4.42 -0.06 2.44
N LEU A 69 3.80 0.67 3.39
CA LEU A 69 4.45 1.77 4.11
C LEU A 69 5.65 1.26 4.91
N MET A 70 5.49 0.13 5.62
CA MET A 70 6.58 -0.49 6.37
C MET A 70 7.76 -0.86 5.47
N LEU A 71 7.47 -1.45 4.30
CA LEU A 71 8.50 -1.79 3.32
C LEU A 71 9.20 -0.54 2.78
N ALA A 72 8.45 0.52 2.46
CA ALA A 72 9.02 1.77 1.96
C ALA A 72 9.91 2.48 2.98
N ILE A 73 9.52 2.49 4.26
CA ILE A 73 10.33 3.06 5.34
C ILE A 73 11.60 2.23 5.57
N ALA A 74 11.52 0.90 5.45
CA ALA A 74 12.66 0.02 5.71
C ALA A 74 13.65 -0.11 4.55
N PHE A 75 13.15 -0.13 3.31
CA PHE A 75 13.93 -0.45 2.10
C PHE A 75 13.99 0.69 1.07
N GLY A 76 13.38 1.84 1.38
CA GLY A 76 13.29 3.00 0.49
C GLY A 76 12.00 3.03 -0.33
N ILE A 77 11.54 4.26 -0.62
CA ILE A 77 10.28 4.53 -1.32
C ILE A 77 10.39 4.08 -2.78
N GLU A 78 11.48 4.41 -3.47
CA GLU A 78 11.73 4.09 -4.87
C GLU A 78 11.79 2.57 -5.06
N THR A 79 12.59 1.88 -4.24
CA THR A 79 12.70 0.42 -4.23
C THR A 79 11.33 -0.24 -4.05
N THR A 80 10.54 0.24 -3.10
CA THR A 80 9.20 -0.33 -2.82
C THR A 80 8.21 0.00 -3.93
N ARG A 81 8.32 1.18 -4.55
CA ARG A 81 7.52 1.58 -5.72
C ARG A 81 7.81 0.68 -6.91
N ASP A 82 9.05 0.24 -7.11
CA ASP A 82 9.41 -0.69 -8.17
C ASP A 82 8.87 -2.11 -7.92
N TRP A 83 8.83 -2.54 -6.65
CA TRP A 83 8.26 -3.85 -6.28
C TRP A 83 6.73 -3.91 -6.40
N VAL A 84 6.05 -2.89 -5.89
CA VAL A 84 4.58 -2.86 -5.83
C VAL A 84 4.02 -2.34 -7.16
N GLY A 85 4.60 -1.27 -7.68
CA GLY A 85 4.17 -0.61 -8.91
C GLY A 85 2.82 0.12 -8.78
N PRO A 86 2.63 1.27 -9.46
CA PRO A 86 1.34 1.96 -9.49
C PRO A 86 0.23 1.11 -10.13
N ARG A 87 0.61 0.18 -11.03
CA ARG A 87 -0.33 -0.73 -11.69
C ARG A 87 -1.03 -1.66 -10.72
N LEU A 88 -0.33 -2.18 -9.70
CA LEU A 88 -0.93 -3.08 -8.72
C LEU A 88 -1.97 -2.35 -7.87
N ALA A 89 -1.65 -1.16 -7.37
CA ALA A 89 -2.59 -0.35 -6.59
C ALA A 89 -3.88 -0.05 -7.39
N VAL A 90 -3.74 0.37 -8.65
CA VAL A 90 -4.89 0.61 -9.54
C VAL A 90 -5.66 -0.69 -9.83
N ALA A 91 -4.96 -1.81 -10.05
CA ALA A 91 -5.59 -3.10 -10.27
C ALA A 91 -6.38 -3.57 -9.05
N LEU A 92 -5.85 -3.42 -7.83
CA LEU A 92 -6.55 -3.76 -6.59
C LEU A 92 -7.84 -2.95 -6.45
N VAL A 93 -7.80 -1.65 -6.72
CA VAL A 93 -8.99 -0.79 -6.72
C VAL A 93 -9.99 -1.24 -7.78
N GLY A 94 -9.55 -1.45 -9.02
CA GLY A 94 -10.42 -1.89 -10.11
C GLY A 94 -11.07 -3.25 -9.84
N LEU A 95 -10.30 -4.22 -9.35
CA LEU A 95 -10.79 -5.55 -9.01
C LEU A 95 -11.75 -5.52 -7.82
N GLY A 96 -11.47 -4.73 -6.79
CA GLY A 96 -12.35 -4.58 -5.64
C GLY A 96 -13.69 -3.92 -6.01
N VAL A 97 -13.66 -2.84 -6.80
CA VAL A 97 -14.89 -2.21 -7.31
C VAL A 97 -15.67 -3.17 -8.21
N LEU A 98 -14.99 -3.86 -9.12
CA LEU A 98 -15.63 -4.84 -10.01
C LEU A 98 -16.27 -5.97 -9.21
N ALA A 99 -15.57 -6.55 -8.24
CA ALA A 99 -16.11 -7.62 -7.39
C ALA A 99 -17.36 -7.15 -6.62
N PHE A 100 -17.31 -5.96 -6.02
CA PHE A 100 -18.45 -5.36 -5.31
C PHE A 100 -19.67 -5.20 -6.24
N LEU A 101 -19.47 -4.65 -7.44
CA LEU A 101 -20.53 -4.44 -8.41
C LEU A 101 -21.08 -5.75 -8.95
N LEU A 102 -20.24 -6.74 -9.23
CA LEU A 102 -20.69 -8.07 -9.69
C LEU A 102 -21.52 -8.78 -8.64
N THR A 103 -21.19 -8.66 -7.35
CA THR A 103 -22.02 -9.20 -6.26
C THR A 103 -23.36 -8.48 -6.15
N GLY A 104 -23.38 -7.15 -6.25
CA GLY A 104 -24.64 -6.42 -6.16
C GLY A 104 -25.53 -6.57 -7.40
N ILE A 105 -24.96 -6.60 -8.60
CA ILE A 105 -25.68 -6.82 -9.86
C ILE A 105 -26.12 -8.28 -9.97
N GLY A 106 -25.29 -9.22 -9.52
CA GLY A 106 -25.61 -10.64 -9.55
C GLY A 106 -26.87 -10.99 -8.76
N SER A 107 -27.09 -10.38 -7.59
CA SER A 107 -28.33 -10.56 -6.84
C SER A 107 -29.55 -10.02 -7.58
N VAL A 108 -29.40 -8.90 -8.30
CA VAL A 108 -30.47 -8.34 -9.14
C VAL A 108 -30.81 -9.25 -10.33
N LEU A 109 -29.80 -9.82 -10.98
CA LEU A 109 -29.98 -10.76 -12.10
C LEU A 109 -30.69 -12.05 -11.68
N LEU A 110 -30.61 -12.41 -10.40
CA LEU A 110 -31.31 -13.56 -9.81
C LEU A 110 -32.74 -13.22 -9.32
N GLY A 111 -33.19 -11.98 -9.52
CA GLY A 111 -34.54 -11.53 -9.19
C GLY A 111 -34.70 -10.88 -7.81
N GLY A 112 -33.60 -10.66 -7.07
CA GLY A 112 -33.59 -9.90 -5.82
C GLY A 112 -33.27 -8.41 -6.00
N GLY A 113 -33.09 -7.71 -4.89
CA GLY A 113 -32.53 -6.37 -4.81
C GLY A 113 -31.00 -6.36 -4.89
N PHE A 114 -30.41 -5.18 -4.99
CA PHE A 114 -28.96 -5.00 -4.98
C PHE A 114 -28.37 -5.41 -3.63
N LEU A 115 -27.38 -6.31 -3.64
CA LEU A 115 -26.77 -6.95 -2.46
C LEU A 115 -27.74 -7.74 -1.58
N GLU A 116 -28.87 -8.20 -2.14
CA GLU A 116 -29.74 -9.17 -1.47
C GLU A 116 -29.07 -10.54 -1.51
N TYR A 117 -28.27 -10.87 -0.50
CA TYR A 117 -27.45 -12.09 -0.54
C TYR A 117 -28.26 -13.39 -0.53
N GLU A 118 -29.49 -13.37 0.00
CA GLU A 118 -30.34 -14.57 0.13
C GLU A 118 -30.71 -15.22 -1.20
N VAL A 119 -30.69 -14.48 -2.32
CA VAL A 119 -31.01 -15.05 -3.64
C VAL A 119 -29.90 -15.92 -4.22
N TYR A 120 -28.68 -15.85 -3.65
CA TYR A 120 -27.59 -16.72 -4.09
C TYR A 120 -27.81 -18.15 -3.57
N PRO A 121 -27.73 -19.19 -4.45
CA PRO A 121 -27.98 -20.58 -4.07
C PRO A 121 -26.77 -21.21 -3.37
N VAL A 122 -26.27 -20.58 -2.32
CA VAL A 122 -25.13 -21.02 -1.53
C VAL A 122 -25.52 -21.16 -0.05
N PRO A 123 -24.97 -22.14 0.69
CA PRO A 123 -25.19 -22.23 2.13
C PRO A 123 -24.68 -20.97 2.83
N HIS A 124 -25.40 -20.47 3.85
CA HIS A 124 -25.03 -19.27 4.60
C HIS A 124 -24.74 -18.03 3.73
N ALA A 125 -25.55 -17.82 2.68
CA ALA A 125 -25.33 -16.78 1.68
C ALA A 125 -25.13 -15.37 2.25
N ILE A 126 -25.84 -15.00 3.32
CA ILE A 126 -25.66 -13.71 3.99
C ILE A 126 -24.24 -13.57 4.53
N LYS A 127 -23.76 -14.56 5.30
CA LYS A 127 -22.43 -14.53 5.92
C LYS A 127 -21.34 -14.43 4.87
N TYR A 128 -21.31 -15.36 3.93
CA TYR A 128 -20.27 -15.39 2.90
C TYR A 128 -20.39 -14.22 1.92
N GLY A 129 -21.61 -13.71 1.69
CA GLY A 129 -21.85 -12.50 0.90
C GLY A 129 -21.23 -11.27 1.54
N ILE A 130 -21.44 -11.08 2.85
CA ILE A 130 -20.83 -9.98 3.62
C ILE A 130 -19.30 -10.12 3.62
N GLU A 131 -18.75 -11.27 3.99
CA GLU A 131 -17.29 -11.50 4.01
C GLU A 131 -16.66 -11.24 2.62
N PHE A 132 -17.31 -11.68 1.55
CA PHE A 132 -16.83 -11.44 0.19
C PHE A 132 -16.83 -9.95 -0.18
N VAL A 133 -17.91 -9.23 0.13
CA VAL A 133 -18.01 -7.79 -0.11
C VAL A 133 -16.99 -7.03 0.73
N GLU A 134 -16.74 -7.45 1.96
CA GLU A 134 -15.68 -6.88 2.80
C GLU A 134 -14.29 -7.09 2.20
N LEU A 135 -13.98 -8.27 1.67
CA LEU A 135 -12.73 -8.49 0.94
C LEU A 135 -12.61 -7.57 -0.26
N ALA A 136 -13.69 -7.40 -1.04
CA ALA A 136 -13.71 -6.49 -2.19
C ALA A 136 -13.42 -5.04 -1.77
N ILE A 137 -14.05 -4.56 -0.69
CA ILE A 137 -13.77 -3.24 -0.10
C ILE A 137 -12.32 -3.16 0.39
N GLY A 138 -11.80 -4.20 1.00
CA GLY A 138 -10.43 -4.24 1.50
C GLY A 138 -9.37 -4.14 0.41
N LEU A 139 -9.62 -4.72 -0.77
CA LEU A 139 -8.76 -4.52 -1.95
C LEU A 139 -8.75 -3.05 -2.38
N VAL A 140 -9.91 -2.41 -2.44
CA VAL A 140 -10.03 -0.98 -2.77
C VAL A 140 -9.26 -0.14 -1.77
N VAL A 141 -9.48 -0.35 -0.48
CA VAL A 141 -8.87 0.44 0.58
C VAL A 141 -7.36 0.24 0.62
N SER A 142 -6.87 -0.99 0.50
CA SER A 142 -5.43 -1.27 0.40
C SER A 142 -4.80 -0.54 -0.78
N GLY A 143 -5.41 -0.61 -1.97
CA GLY A 143 -4.93 0.09 -3.16
C GLY A 143 -4.92 1.62 -2.99
N ILE A 144 -5.97 2.19 -2.39
CA ILE A 144 -6.03 3.64 -2.10
C ILE A 144 -4.95 4.05 -1.10
N VAL A 145 -4.79 3.32 0.01
CA VAL A 145 -3.78 3.64 1.03
C VAL A 145 -2.38 3.60 0.44
N THR A 146 -2.07 2.56 -0.34
CA THR A 146 -0.79 2.45 -1.05
C THR A 146 -0.60 3.58 -2.08
N GLY A 147 -1.64 3.88 -2.86
CA GLY A 147 -1.59 4.96 -3.86
C GLY A 147 -1.37 6.33 -3.23
N LEU A 148 -2.14 6.66 -2.18
CA LEU A 148 -1.99 7.90 -1.42
C LEU A 148 -0.60 8.03 -0.81
N PHE A 149 -0.08 6.94 -0.25
CA PHE A 149 1.28 6.93 0.27
C PHE A 149 2.30 7.34 -0.79
N PHE A 150 2.27 6.73 -1.98
CA PHE A 150 3.21 7.08 -3.05
C PHE A 150 3.01 8.49 -3.61
N VAL A 151 1.75 8.97 -3.70
CA VAL A 151 1.47 10.34 -4.12
C VAL A 151 2.03 11.36 -3.14
N ILE A 152 1.84 11.14 -1.83
CA ILE A 152 2.38 12.01 -0.79
C ILE A 152 3.92 11.95 -0.77
N ALA A 153 4.47 10.75 -0.90
CA ALA A 153 5.91 10.52 -0.89
C ALA A 153 6.63 11.15 -2.10
N ALA A 154 5.95 11.31 -3.24
CA ALA A 154 6.50 11.99 -4.41
C ALA A 154 6.69 13.51 -4.20
N GLY A 155 6.01 14.10 -3.21
CA GLY A 155 6.01 15.56 -3.00
C GLY A 155 5.26 16.32 -4.10
N MET A 156 5.06 17.62 -3.90
CA MET A 156 4.64 18.50 -5.00
C MET A 156 5.88 18.70 -5.88
N ALA A 157 5.86 18.17 -7.11
CA ALA A 157 6.83 18.60 -8.10
C ALA A 157 6.66 20.12 -8.26
N ASP A 158 7.74 20.87 -8.09
CA ASP A 158 7.77 22.31 -8.30
C ASP A 158 7.60 22.55 -9.81
N ASP A 159 6.35 22.73 -10.27
CA ASP A 159 6.00 23.13 -11.64
C ASP A 159 6.37 24.62 -11.85
N GLY A 160 7.67 24.92 -11.69
CA GLY A 160 8.19 26.27 -11.54
C GLY A 160 9.54 26.48 -12.21
N SER A 161 9.67 26.20 -13.51
CA SER A 161 10.55 26.94 -14.44
C SER A 161 10.62 26.24 -15.80
N ASP A 162 9.92 26.80 -16.80
CA ASP A 162 10.40 26.91 -18.19
C ASP A 162 9.42 27.80 -18.98
N LEU A 163 9.21 29.01 -18.46
CA LEU A 163 8.79 30.16 -19.24
C LEU A 163 9.95 31.16 -19.22
N ALA A 164 10.95 30.90 -20.05
CA ALA A 164 11.98 31.84 -20.45
C ALA A 164 12.07 31.83 -21.99
#